data_AF-A0A1F5TRX2-F1
#
_entry.id   AF-A0A1F5TRX2-F1
#
_cell.length_a   1.000
_cell.length_b   1.000
_cell.length_c   1.000
_cell.angle_alpha   90.00
_cell.angle_beta   90.00
_cell.angle_gamma   90.00
#
_symmetry.space_group_name_H-M   'P 1'
#
loop_
_entity.id
_entity.type
_entity.pdbx_description
1 polymer ?
#
loop_
_entity_poly.entity_id
_entity_poly.type
_entity_poly.pdbx_seq_one_letter_code
_entity_poly.pdbx_strand_id
1 'polypeptide(L)'
;MPYIKQENRAPYDKLVELIIKNNINPFGIDNILVEFCKKHIKPGYNNYKNFRGELRECHDEIERRLYKLDETNLGCLDWPTMSEKNKKNIIAAMAKIIKVDGDLNYTLFKLAKILKQKGYSAIISFNVMLYTAEKRILSELIVPYEDEKIKENGDVS
;
A
#
# COMPACT_ATOMS: atom_id res chain seq x y z
N MET A 1 1.74 11.26 10.91
CA MET A 1 2.45 10.27 10.09
C MET A 1 3.75 9.93 10.78
N PRO A 2 4.14 8.66 10.91
CA PRO A 2 5.49 8.35 11.36
C PRO A 2 6.44 9.08 10.41
N TYR A 3 7.16 10.03 10.99
CA TYR A 3 7.99 10.93 10.24
C TYR A 3 9.27 10.17 9.95
N ILE A 4 9.42 9.66 8.72
CA ILE A 4 10.77 9.33 8.23
C ILE A 4 11.60 10.60 8.36
N LYS A 5 12.66 10.51 9.17
CA LYS A 5 13.60 11.62 9.38
C LYS A 5 14.14 12.08 8.03
N GLN A 6 14.39 13.37 7.89
CA GLN A 6 14.68 13.96 6.58
C GLN A 6 15.88 13.31 5.89
N GLU A 7 16.91 13.01 6.67
CA GLU A 7 18.12 12.30 6.26
C GLU A 7 17.87 10.89 5.69
N ASN A 8 16.76 10.26 6.07
CA ASN A 8 16.41 8.90 5.65
C ASN A 8 15.44 8.86 4.47
N ARG A 9 14.96 10.01 3.95
CA ARG A 9 13.90 10.03 2.92
C ARG A 9 14.35 9.60 1.53
N ALA A 10 15.63 9.79 1.20
CA ALA A 10 16.13 9.63 -0.16
C ALA A 10 15.85 8.25 -0.81
N PRO A 11 15.96 7.10 -0.10
CA PRO A 11 15.61 5.80 -0.68
C PRO A 11 14.12 5.68 -1.02
N TYR A 12 13.23 6.16 -0.14
CA TYR A 12 11.78 6.12 -0.34
C TYR A 12 11.35 7.04 -1.48
N ASP A 13 12.00 8.20 -1.59
CA ASP A 13 11.77 9.15 -2.68
C ASP A 13 12.10 8.52 -4.04
N LYS A 14 13.24 7.82 -4.13
CA LYS A 14 13.61 7.05 -5.33
C LYS A 14 12.62 5.93 -5.64
N LEU A 15 12.05 5.28 -4.63
CA LEU A 15 11.01 4.28 -4.83
C LEU A 15 9.73 4.92 -5.39
N VAL A 16 9.31 6.07 -4.87
CA VAL A 16 8.15 6.82 -5.40
C VAL A 16 8.40 7.21 -6.86
N GLU A 17 9.59 7.73 -7.19
CA GLU A 17 9.99 8.04 -8.57
C GLU A 17 9.95 6.80 -9.48
N LEU A 18 10.45 5.66 -8.99
CA LEU A 18 10.40 4.39 -9.72
C LEU A 18 8.96 3.98 -10.02
N ILE A 19 8.07 4.05 -9.02
CA ILE A 19 6.65 3.72 -9.17
C ILE A 19 6.01 4.62 -10.25
N ILE A 20 6.31 5.92 -10.23
CA ILE A 20 5.79 6.88 -11.23
C ILE A 20 6.33 6.57 -12.63
N LYS A 21 7.64 6.36 -12.76
CA LYS A 21 8.30 6.07 -14.05
C LYS A 21 7.76 4.79 -14.71
N ASN A 22 7.27 3.85 -13.91
CA ASN A 22 6.66 2.62 -14.39
C ASN A 22 5.17 2.75 -14.74
N ASN A 23 4.69 4.00 -14.93
CA ASN A 23 3.30 4.37 -15.20
C ASN A 23 2.37 3.84 -14.11
N ILE A 24 2.47 4.44 -12.91
CA ILE A 24 1.55 4.10 -11.84
C ILE A 24 0.10 4.18 -12.34
N ASN A 25 -0.56 3.04 -12.26
CA ASN A 25 -1.99 2.93 -12.31
C ASN A 25 -2.46 2.77 -10.86
N PRO A 26 -3.37 3.63 -10.36
CA PRO A 26 -4.00 3.39 -9.07
C PRO A 26 -4.55 1.98 -8.98
N PHE A 27 -5.16 1.48 -10.07
CA PHE A 27 -5.60 0.11 -10.22
C PHE A 27 -4.41 -0.84 -10.29
N GLY A 28 -4.39 -1.83 -9.38
CA GLY A 28 -3.36 -2.86 -9.32
C GLY A 28 -2.26 -2.60 -8.28
N ILE A 29 -2.23 -1.43 -7.61
CA ILE A 29 -1.35 -1.22 -6.45
C ILE A 29 -1.68 -2.19 -5.32
N ASP A 30 -2.96 -2.57 -5.18
CA ASP A 30 -3.41 -3.56 -4.20
C ASP A 30 -2.71 -4.90 -4.40
N ASN A 31 -2.58 -5.36 -5.65
CA ASN A 31 -1.86 -6.58 -5.99
C ASN A 31 -0.38 -6.48 -5.62
N ILE A 32 0.26 -5.35 -5.90
CA ILE A 32 1.66 -5.11 -5.52
C ILE A 32 1.83 -5.20 -4.00
N LEU A 33 0.95 -4.55 -3.25
CA LEU A 33 0.99 -4.51 -1.78
C LEU A 33 0.73 -5.89 -1.16
N VAL A 34 -0.26 -6.62 -1.68
CA VAL A 34 -0.59 -7.98 -1.21
C VAL A 34 0.55 -8.95 -1.55
N GLU A 35 1.09 -8.91 -2.78
CA GLU A 35 2.23 -9.75 -3.16
C GLU A 35 3.48 -9.42 -2.38
N PHE A 36 3.75 -8.14 -2.15
CA PHE A 36 4.85 -7.70 -1.31
C PHE A 36 4.70 -8.26 0.10
N CYS A 37 3.51 -8.14 0.70
CA CYS A 37 3.20 -8.69 2.01
C CYS A 37 3.47 -10.21 2.07
N LYS A 38 2.93 -10.97 1.11
CA LYS A 38 3.11 -12.43 1.01
C LYS A 38 4.56 -12.86 0.89
N LYS A 39 5.38 -12.12 0.14
CA LYS A 39 6.74 -12.55 -0.23
C LYS A 39 7.82 -12.05 0.72
N HIS A 40 7.62 -10.89 1.33
CA HIS A 40 8.70 -10.16 2.01
C HIS A 40 8.41 -9.84 3.47
N ILE A 41 7.15 -9.91 3.91
CA ILE A 41 6.83 -9.75 5.33
C ILE A 41 6.91 -11.11 6.00
N LYS A 42 7.73 -11.18 7.06
CA LYS A 42 7.91 -12.42 7.83
C LYS A 42 6.54 -12.89 8.33
N PRO A 43 6.14 -14.15 8.07
CA PRO A 43 4.88 -14.68 8.56
C PRO A 43 4.73 -14.51 10.07
N GLY A 44 3.56 -14.03 10.49
CA GLY A 44 3.24 -13.81 11.89
C GLY A 44 2.14 -12.78 12.05
N TYR A 45 1.22 -13.05 12.99
CA TYR A 45 0.06 -12.21 13.26
C TYR A 45 0.43 -10.72 13.42
N ASN A 46 1.39 -10.41 14.30
CA ASN A 46 1.80 -9.03 14.54
C ASN A 46 2.44 -8.36 13.32
N ASN A 47 3.20 -9.11 12.50
CA ASN A 47 3.83 -8.54 11.31
C ASN A 47 2.78 -8.17 10.25
N TYR A 48 1.82 -9.08 9.98
CA TYR A 48 0.73 -8.81 9.05
C TYR A 48 -0.21 -7.72 9.57
N LYS A 49 -0.50 -7.72 10.88
CA LYS A 49 -1.31 -6.69 11.53
C LYS A 49 -0.65 -5.31 11.45
N ASN A 50 0.67 -5.21 11.66
CA ASN A 50 1.41 -3.96 11.53
C ASN A 50 1.41 -3.46 10.09
N PHE A 51 1.68 -4.33 9.11
CA PHE A 51 1.67 -3.97 7.70
C PHE A 51 0.29 -3.48 7.26
N ARG A 52 -0.76 -4.19 7.67
CA ARG A 52 -2.15 -3.79 7.48
C ARG A 52 -2.46 -2.45 8.16
N GLY A 53 -1.93 -2.23 9.37
CA GLY A 53 -2.06 -0.98 10.11
C GLY A 53 -1.50 0.22 9.33
N GLU A 54 -0.32 0.08 8.73
CA GLU A 54 0.28 1.15 7.91
C GLU A 54 -0.54 1.49 6.67
N LEU A 55 -1.15 0.49 6.01
CA LEU A 55 -2.07 0.74 4.89
C LEU A 55 -3.27 1.57 5.33
N ARG A 56 -3.88 1.20 6.47
CA ARG A 56 -5.03 1.91 7.03
C ARG A 56 -4.67 3.33 7.47
N GLU A 57 -3.56 3.51 8.16
CA GLU A 57 -3.09 4.85 8.56
C GLU A 57 -2.88 5.75 7.34
N CYS A 58 -2.33 5.21 6.25
CA CYS A 58 -2.18 5.95 5.01
C CYS A 58 -3.54 6.30 4.40
N HIS A 59 -4.48 5.34 4.36
CA HIS A 59 -5.84 5.56 3.87
C HIS A 59 -6.52 6.70 4.60
N ASP A 60 -6.55 6.63 5.93
CA ASP A 60 -7.23 7.63 6.77
C ASP A 60 -6.59 9.02 6.62
N GLU A 61 -5.26 9.08 6.43
CA GLU A 61 -4.56 10.35 6.22
C GLU A 61 -4.81 10.95 4.82
N ILE A 62 -4.99 10.10 3.81
CA ILE A 62 -5.42 10.54 2.47
C ILE A 62 -6.81 11.14 2.56
N GLU A 63 -7.76 10.46 3.20
CA GLU A 63 -9.12 10.99 3.38
C GLU A 63 -9.09 12.33 4.11
N ARG A 64 -8.36 12.41 5.23
CA ARG A 64 -8.32 13.61 6.05
C ARG A 64 -7.67 14.81 5.34
N ARG A 65 -6.59 14.60 4.57
CA ARG A 65 -5.77 15.71 4.02
C ARG A 65 -5.99 15.97 2.54
N LEU A 66 -6.29 14.94 1.77
CA LEU A 66 -6.29 15.00 0.32
C LEU A 66 -7.71 15.07 -0.28
N TYR A 67 -8.73 14.55 0.41
CA TYR A 67 -10.14 14.63 -0.03
C TYR A 67 -10.85 15.95 0.29
N LYS A 68 -10.13 17.08 0.41
CA LYS A 68 -10.83 18.37 0.43
C LYS A 68 -11.62 18.50 -0.88
N LEU A 69 -12.94 18.37 -0.76
CA LEU A 69 -13.94 18.36 -1.83
C LEU A 69 -13.68 19.50 -2.79
N ASP A 70 -13.12 19.16 -3.95
CA ASP A 70 -13.25 19.95 -5.15
C ASP A 70 -13.82 18.99 -6.18
N GLU A 71 -15.16 18.93 -6.23
CA GLU A 71 -15.97 18.02 -7.04
C GLU A 71 -15.79 18.24 -8.55
N THR A 72 -14.93 19.19 -8.94
CA THR A 72 -14.84 19.73 -10.30
C THR A 72 -14.08 18.86 -11.29
N ASN A 73 -13.49 17.73 -10.89
CA ASN A 73 -12.74 16.85 -11.81
C ASN A 73 -12.86 15.35 -11.50
N LEU A 74 -14.08 14.82 -11.58
CA LEU A 74 -14.36 13.38 -11.74
C LEU A 74 -14.04 12.89 -13.18
N GLY A 75 -12.90 13.31 -13.74
CA GLY A 75 -12.46 12.81 -15.03
C GLY A 75 -12.20 11.31 -14.95
N CYS A 76 -12.83 10.53 -15.83
CA CYS A 76 -12.51 9.12 -16.01
C CYS A 76 -11.12 9.06 -16.65
N LEU A 77 -10.11 8.67 -15.87
CA LEU A 77 -8.76 8.48 -16.39
C LEU A 77 -8.67 7.04 -16.89
N ASP A 78 -8.47 6.90 -18.20
CA ASP A 78 -8.18 5.60 -18.82
C ASP A 78 -6.74 5.24 -18.46
N TRP A 79 -6.57 4.49 -17.37
CA TRP A 79 -5.26 4.18 -16.85
C TRP A 79 -4.70 2.92 -17.54
N PRO A 80 -3.50 2.98 -18.13
CA PRO A 80 -2.88 1.81 -18.72
C PRO A 80 -2.63 0.75 -17.65
N THR A 81 -2.91 -0.51 -17.95
CA THR A 81 -2.58 -1.63 -17.06
C THR A 81 -1.06 -1.72 -16.86
N MET A 82 -0.63 -1.81 -15.61
CA MET A 82 0.80 -1.98 -15.30
C MET A 82 1.27 -3.37 -15.73
N SER A 83 2.37 -3.43 -16.49
CA SER A 83 2.94 -4.71 -16.92
C SER A 83 3.45 -5.55 -15.74
N GLU A 84 3.41 -6.87 -15.86
CA GLU A 84 3.95 -7.79 -14.84
C GLU A 84 5.45 -7.54 -14.55
N LYS A 85 6.21 -7.14 -15.57
CA LYS A 85 7.62 -6.76 -15.41
C LYS A 85 7.76 -5.56 -14.47
N ASN A 86 6.91 -4.54 -14.64
CA ASN A 86 6.93 -3.34 -13.81
C ASN A 86 6.51 -3.66 -12.36
N LYS A 87 5.48 -4.48 -12.17
CA LYS A 87 5.04 -4.94 -10.84
C LYS A 87 6.18 -5.63 -10.09
N LYS A 88 6.84 -6.60 -10.73
CA LYS A 88 7.99 -7.33 -10.16
C LYS A 88 9.15 -6.39 -9.80
N ASN A 89 9.45 -5.42 -10.66
CA ASN A 89 10.50 -4.43 -10.40
C ASN A 89 10.17 -3.56 -9.17
N ILE A 90 8.92 -3.12 -9.03
CA ILE A 90 8.47 -2.33 -7.88
C ILE A 90 8.54 -3.16 -6.59
N ILE A 91 8.03 -4.40 -6.61
CA ILE A 91 8.09 -5.31 -5.45
C ILE A 91 9.54 -5.53 -5.02
N ALA A 92 10.44 -5.79 -5.98
CA ALA A 92 11.86 -5.98 -5.69
C ALA A 92 12.53 -4.72 -5.13
N ALA A 93 12.10 -3.52 -5.57
CA ALA A 93 12.60 -2.26 -5.02
C ALA A 93 12.06 -2.01 -3.61
N MET A 94 10.78 -2.29 -3.36
CA MET A 94 10.18 -2.24 -2.03
C MET A 94 10.92 -3.15 -1.06
N ALA A 95 11.24 -4.38 -1.48
CA ALA A 95 11.91 -5.37 -0.62
C ALA A 95 13.29 -4.97 -0.13
N LYS A 96 13.93 -4.02 -0.83
CA LYS A 96 15.25 -3.49 -0.44
C LYS A 96 15.17 -2.42 0.65
N ILE A 97 14.02 -1.75 0.81
CA ILE A 97 13.96 -0.53 1.62
C ILE A 97 12.79 -0.47 2.60
N ILE A 98 11.66 -1.09 2.29
CA ILE A 98 10.45 -0.99 3.12
C ILE A 98 10.58 -1.91 4.33
N LYS A 99 10.51 -1.31 5.51
CA LYS A 99 10.30 -1.97 6.79
C LYS A 99 8.86 -1.72 7.25
N VAL A 100 8.37 -2.60 8.11
CA VAL A 100 7.00 -2.51 8.67
C VAL A 100 7.05 -1.75 10.00
N ASP A 101 7.56 -0.53 9.95
CA ASP A 101 7.79 0.37 11.09
C ASP A 101 7.41 1.84 10.76
N GLY A 102 6.54 2.06 9.77
CA GLY A 102 6.08 3.37 9.32
C GLY A 102 6.65 3.81 7.98
N ASP A 103 7.55 3.04 7.38
CA ASP A 103 8.17 3.38 6.10
C ASP A 103 7.21 3.27 4.90
N LEU A 104 6.28 2.31 4.97
CA LEU A 104 5.32 2.06 3.90
C LEU A 104 4.32 3.22 3.82
N ASN A 105 3.79 3.66 4.96
CA ASN A 105 2.79 4.75 4.94
C ASN A 105 3.37 6.08 4.41
N TYR A 106 4.64 6.39 4.67
CA TYR A 106 5.31 7.57 4.12
C TYR A 106 5.38 7.50 2.59
N THR A 107 5.85 6.36 2.07
CA THR A 107 5.98 6.11 0.64
C THR A 107 4.63 6.24 -0.06
N LEU A 108 3.61 5.58 0.47
CA LEU A 108 2.25 5.60 -0.08
C LEU A 108 1.60 6.98 -0.02
N PHE A 109 1.82 7.74 1.06
CA PHE A 109 1.25 9.09 1.15
C PHE A 109 1.96 10.08 0.25
N LYS A 110 3.28 9.95 0.07
CA LYS A 110 4.01 10.77 -0.91
C LYS A 110 3.53 10.47 -2.33
N LEU A 111 3.31 9.20 -2.65
CA LEU A 111 2.71 8.77 -3.91
C LEU A 111 1.29 9.34 -4.09
N ALA A 112 0.46 9.30 -3.05
CA ALA A 112 -0.88 9.86 -3.03
C ALA A 112 -0.91 11.37 -3.36
N LYS A 113 0.04 12.15 -2.83
CA LYS A 113 0.19 13.57 -3.16
C LYS A 113 0.44 13.80 -4.65
N ILE A 114 1.23 12.93 -5.30
CA ILE A 114 1.54 13.03 -6.72
C ILE A 114 0.34 12.59 -7.56
N LEU A 115 -0.36 11.53 -7.15
CA LEU A 115 -1.60 11.10 -7.81
C LEU A 115 -2.69 12.17 -7.72
N LYS A 116 -2.81 12.88 -6.59
CA LYS A 116 -3.73 14.02 -6.48
C LYS A 116 -3.49 15.09 -7.55
N GLN A 117 -2.23 15.33 -7.93
CA GLN A 117 -1.90 16.27 -9.02
C GLN A 117 -2.35 15.77 -10.40
N LYS A 118 -2.57 14.45 -10.56
CA LYS A 118 -3.09 13.86 -11.79
C LYS A 118 -4.62 13.89 -11.86
N GLY A 119 -5.31 14.14 -10.76
CA GLY A 119 -6.76 14.28 -10.72
C GLY A 119 -7.40 13.66 -9.48
N TYR A 120 -8.64 14.05 -9.20
CA TYR A 120 -9.39 13.57 -8.04
C TYR A 120 -9.73 12.08 -8.15
N SER A 121 -10.08 11.61 -9.36
CA SER A 121 -10.31 10.18 -9.62
C SER A 121 -9.08 9.34 -9.32
N ALA A 122 -7.87 9.82 -9.63
CA ALA A 122 -6.61 9.12 -9.36
C ALA A 122 -6.42 8.82 -7.87
N ILE A 123 -6.68 9.82 -7.01
CA ILE A 123 -6.50 9.67 -5.56
C ILE A 123 -7.62 8.84 -4.93
N ILE A 124 -8.86 8.96 -5.41
CA ILE A 124 -9.94 8.07 -4.98
C ILE A 124 -9.62 6.61 -5.30
N SER A 125 -9.28 6.32 -6.56
CA SER A 125 -8.96 4.96 -6.98
C SER A 125 -7.79 4.41 -6.17
N PHE A 126 -6.77 5.22 -5.92
CA PHE A 126 -5.62 4.80 -5.10
C PHE A 126 -6.04 4.47 -3.68
N ASN A 127 -6.83 5.33 -3.04
CA ASN A 127 -7.29 5.11 -1.67
C ASN A 127 -8.17 3.87 -1.55
N VAL A 128 -9.08 3.66 -2.50
CA VAL A 128 -9.90 2.44 -2.60
C VAL A 128 -9.00 1.20 -2.74
N MET A 129 -7.92 1.27 -3.52
CA MET A 129 -6.99 0.16 -3.66
C MET A 129 -6.15 -0.10 -2.39
N LEU A 130 -5.83 0.93 -1.59
CA LEU A 130 -5.22 0.74 -0.26
C LEU A 130 -6.17 -0.02 0.67
N TYR A 131 -7.45 0.38 0.70
CA TYR A 131 -8.48 -0.30 1.49
C TYR A 131 -8.69 -1.75 1.02
N THR A 132 -8.75 -1.99 -0.29
CA THR A 132 -8.83 -3.34 -0.87
C THR A 132 -7.63 -4.19 -0.44
N ALA A 133 -6.41 -3.66 -0.51
CA ALA A 133 -5.21 -4.36 -0.05
C ALA A 133 -5.29 -4.71 1.44
N GLU A 134 -5.76 -3.78 2.29
CA GLU A 134 -5.99 -4.01 3.72
C GLU A 134 -6.91 -5.21 3.96
N LYS A 135 -8.04 -5.26 3.25
CA LYS A 135 -9.02 -6.35 3.39
C LYS A 135 -8.47 -7.68 2.90
N ARG A 136 -7.78 -7.67 1.78
CA ARG A 136 -7.13 -8.87 1.23
C ARG A 136 -6.07 -9.42 2.16
N ILE A 137 -5.25 -8.58 2.79
CA ILE A 137 -4.27 -9.05 3.79
C ILE A 137 -4.96 -9.65 5.01
N LEU A 138 -6.06 -9.06 5.47
CA LEU A 138 -6.86 -9.62 6.55
C LEU A 138 -7.40 -11.01 6.17
N SER A 139 -8.10 -11.14 5.05
CA SER A 139 -8.77 -12.37 4.66
C SER A 139 -7.83 -13.46 4.15
N GLU A 140 -6.76 -13.09 3.44
CA GLU A 140 -5.86 -14.05 2.79
C GLU A 140 -4.68 -14.46 3.68
N LEU A 141 -4.33 -13.67 4.72
CA LEU A 141 -3.14 -13.92 5.53
C LEU A 141 -3.41 -13.97 7.03
N ILE A 142 -4.11 -12.98 7.58
CA ILE A 142 -4.31 -12.89 9.04
C ILE A 142 -5.30 -13.95 9.52
N VAL A 143 -6.49 -14.01 8.91
CA VAL A 143 -7.54 -14.97 9.31
C VAL A 143 -7.06 -16.42 9.20
N PRO A 144 -6.46 -16.87 8.06
CA PRO A 144 -5.93 -18.23 7.98
C PRO A 144 -4.85 -18.53 9.02
N TYR A 145 -3.98 -17.54 9.31
CA TYR A 145 -2.95 -17.71 10.33
C TYR A 145 -3.55 -17.85 11.74
N GLU A 146 -4.58 -17.07 12.07
CA GLU A 146 -5.30 -17.21 13.35
C GLU A 146 -5.98 -18.58 13.44
N ASP A 147 -6.66 -19.03 12.38
CA ASP A 147 -7.32 -20.35 12.32
C ASP A 147 -6.32 -21.50 12.53
N GLU A 148 -5.13 -21.41 11.92
CA GLU A 148 -4.04 -22.38 12.13
C GLU A 148 -3.58 -22.39 13.59
N LYS A 149 -3.41 -21.22 14.21
CA LYS A 149 -2.97 -21.12 15.61
C LYS A 149 -4.02 -21.62 16.60
N ILE A 150 -5.29 -21.37 16.34
CA ILE A 150 -6.40 -21.90 17.13
C ILE A 150 -6.39 -23.45 17.10
N LYS A 151 -6.18 -24.04 15.93
CA LYS A 151 -6.05 -25.50 15.78
C LYS A 151 -4.81 -26.06 16.48
N GLU A 152 -3.66 -25.40 16.36
CA GLU A 152 -2.42 -25.80 17.05
C GLU A 152 -2.57 -25.78 18.57
N ASN A 153 -3.31 -24.81 19.11
CA ASN A 153 -3.53 -24.66 20.55
C ASN A 153 -4.60 -25.61 21.12
N GLY A 154 -5.37 -26.30 20.26
CA GLY A 154 -6.47 -27.15 20.69
C GLY A 154 -7.68 -26.37 21.24
N ASP A 155 -7.79 -25.08 20.94
CA ASP A 155 -8.86 -24.20 21.45
C ASP A 155 -10.23 -24.50 20.81
N VAL A 156 -10.26 -25.29 19.74
CA VAL A 156 -11.50 -25.73 19.07
C VAL A 156 -11.36 -27.20 18.70
N SER A 157 -12.14 -28.05 19.39
CA SER A 157 -12.36 -29.47 19.12
C SER A 157 -13.70 -29.72 18.44
#